data_AF-A0A3M2VYQ5-F1
#
_entry.id   AF-A0A3M2VYQ5-F1
#
_cell.length_a   1.000
_cell.length_b   1.000
_cell.length_c   1.000
_cell.angle_alpha   90.00
_cell.angle_beta   90.00
_cell.angle_gamma   90.00
#
_symmetry.space_group_name_H-M   'P 1'
#
loop_
_entity.id
_entity.type
_entity.pdbx_description
1 polymer ?
#
loop_
_entity_poly.entity_id
_entity_poly.type
_entity_poly.pdbx_seq_one_letter_code
_entity_poly.pdbx_strand_id
1 'polypeptide(L)' 'MTAKAMKDDQERCLQAGSNDYLAKPIDLDRLFSLIRVWLPKMERI' A
#
# COMPACT_ATOMS: atom_id res chain seq x y z
N MET A 1 -16.70 10.57 8.48
CA MET A 1 -16.87 9.49 7.49
C MET A 1 -15.57 8.67 7.43
N THR A 2 -15.44 7.64 8.28
CA THR A 2 -14.22 6.81 8.33
C THR A 2 -14.39 5.65 7.36
N ALA A 3 -13.66 5.69 6.24
CA ALA A 3 -13.72 4.68 5.19
C ALA A 3 -13.42 3.29 5.77
N LYS A 4 -14.47 2.50 5.98
CA LYS A 4 -14.42 1.08 6.30
C LYS A 4 -14.02 0.41 4.99
N ALA A 5 -12.76 -0.03 4.88
CA ALA A 5 -12.20 -0.60 3.65
C ALA A 5 -13.21 -1.58 3.05
N MET A 6 -13.81 -1.18 1.93
CA MET A 6 -14.77 -2.04 1.24
C MET A 6 -13.94 -3.01 0.43
N LYS A 7 -14.36 -4.27 0.34
CA LYS A 7 -13.65 -5.33 -0.38
C LYS A 7 -13.26 -4.89 -1.82
N ASP A 8 -14.08 -4.02 -2.39
CA ASP A 8 -13.93 -3.48 -3.74
C ASP A 8 -12.81 -2.42 -3.85
N ASP A 9 -12.39 -1.78 -2.75
CA ASP A 9 -11.32 -0.78 -2.78
C ASP A 9 -9.98 -1.41 -3.19
N GLN A 10 -9.72 -2.63 -2.71
CA GLN A 10 -8.53 -3.37 -3.10
C GLN A 10 -8.54 -3.64 -4.61
N GLU A 11 -9.65 -4.17 -5.11
CA GLU A 11 -9.80 -4.53 -6.52
C GLU A 11 -9.69 -3.29 -7.42
N ARG A 12 -10.34 -2.19 -7.05
CA ARG A 12 -10.26 -0.91 -7.77
C ARG A 12 -8.84 -0.37 -7.83
N CYS A 13 -8.09 -0.42 -6.72
CA CYS A 13 -6.69 0.01 -6.70
C CYS A 13 -5.79 -0.85 -7.59
N LEU A 14 -5.97 -2.17 -7.55
CA LEU A 14 -5.20 -3.09 -8.38
C LEU A 14 -5.52 -2.92 -9.87
N GLN A 15 -6.80 -2.79 -10.24
CA GLN A 15 -7.23 -2.52 -11.62
C GLN A 15 -6.73 -1.17 -12.15
N ALA A 16 -6.57 -0.17 -11.27
CA ALA A 16 -6.00 1.12 -11.63
C ALA A 16 -4.47 1.08 -11.83
N GLY A 17 -3.82 -0.08 -11.64
CA GLY A 17 -2.38 -0.26 -11.82
C GLY A 17 -1.56 -0.05 -10.54
N SER A 18 -2.17 -0.13 -9.35
CA SER A 18 -1.41 -0.14 -8.10
C SER A 18 -0.62 -1.43 -7.96
N ASN A 19 0.61 -1.31 -7.47
CA ASN A 19 1.49 -2.46 -7.20
C ASN A 19 1.04 -3.26 -5.98
N ASP A 20 0.40 -2.60 -5.01
CA ASP A 20 -0.07 -3.23 -3.76
C ASP A 20 -1.27 -2.46 -3.17
N TYR A 21 -1.90 -3.02 -2.13
CA TYR A 21 -2.99 -2.41 -1.38
C TYR A 21 -2.83 -2.64 0.13
N LEU A 22 -2.90 -1.55 0.91
CA LEU A 22 -2.87 -1.59 2.37
C LEU A 22 -4.21 -1.12 2.94
N ALA A 23 -4.99 -2.07 3.47
CA ALA A 23 -6.29 -1.80 4.08
C ALA A 23 -6.14 -0.96 5.36
N LYS A 24 -7.17 -0.17 5.68
CA LYS A 24 -7.28 0.51 6.98
C LYS A 24 -7.80 -0.46 8.06
N PRO A 25 -7.41 -0.29 9.34
CA PRO A 25 -6.43 0.67 9.83
C PRO A 25 -5.00 0.32 9.38
N ILE A 26 -4.20 1.35 9.12
CA ILE A 26 -2.84 1.18 8.58
C ILE A 26 -1.94 0.60 9.69
N ASP A 27 -1.38 -0.57 9.43
CA ASP A 27 -0.29 -1.15 10.21
C ASP A 27 1.04 -0.54 9.73
N LEU A 28 1.74 0.15 10.63
CA LEU A 28 2.99 0.85 10.32
C LEU A 28 4.14 -0.12 10.01
N ASP A 29 4.20 -1.27 10.68
CA ASP A 29 5.26 -2.27 10.43
C ASP A 29 5.10 -2.89 9.05
N ARG A 30 3.86 -3.17 8.66
CA ARG A 30 3.53 -3.62 7.31
C ARG A 30 3.86 -2.53 6.28
N LEU A 31 3.50 -1.28 6.55
CA LEU A 31 3.80 -0.15 5.66
C LEU A 31 5.30 -0.01 5.40
N PHE A 32 6.13 0.01 6.45
CA PHE A 32 7.58 0.13 6.30
C PHE A 32 8.19 -1.06 5.56
N SER A 33 7.63 -2.27 5.75
CA SER A 33 8.06 -3.46 5.01
C SER A 33 7.77 -3.34 3.52
N LEU A 34 6.59 -2.86 3.14
CA LEU A 34 6.24 -2.59 1.74
C LEU A 34 7.14 -1.52 1.12
N ILE A 35 7.39 -0.42 1.84
CA ILE A 35 8.28 0.63 1.34
C ILE A 35 9.68 0.07 1.04
N ARG A 36 10.24 -0.78 1.91
CA ARG A 36 11.56 -1.38 1.66
C ARG A 36 11.59 -2.30 0.44
N VAL A 37 10.49 -3.01 0.16
CA VAL A 37 10.38 -3.89 -1.01
C VAL A 37 10.28 -3.07 -2.30
N TRP A 38 9.45 -2.03 -2.30
CA TRP A 38 9.15 -1.25 -3.49
C TRP A 38 10.12 -0.09 -3.74
N LEU A 39 10.85 0.37 -2.71
CA LEU A 39 11.87 1.40 -2.79
C LEU A 39 13.24 0.81 -2.44
N PRO A 40 13.88 0.07 -3.37
CA PRO A 40 15.26 -0.38 -3.17
C PRO A 40 16.15 0.84 -2.95
N LYS A 41 17.15 0.69 -2.05
CA LYS A 41 18.02 1.76 -1.55
C LYS A 41 18.32 2.78 -2.65
N MET A 42 17.88 4.01 -2.44
CA MET A 42 18.28 5.14 -3.27
C MET A 42 19.78 5.34 -3.02
N GLU A 43 20.62 4.72 -3.85
CA GLU A 43 22.04 5.01 -3.90
C GLU A 43 22.16 6.50 -4.20
N ARG A 44 22.61 7.27 -3.20
CA ARG A 44 22.96 8.67 -3.41
C ARG A 44 24.14 8.67 -4.37
N ILE A 45 23.87 9.09 -5.60
CA ILE A 45 24.88 9.51 -6.58
C ILE A 45 25.60 10.75 -6.04
#